data_AF-A0A015SR29-F1
#
_entry.id   AF-A0A015SR29-F1
#
_cell.length_a   1.000
_cell.length_b   1.000
_cell.length_c   1.000
_cell.angle_alpha   90.00
_cell.angle_beta   90.00
_cell.angle_gamma   90.00
#
_symmetry.space_group_name_H-M   'P 1'
#
loop_
_entity.id
_entity.type
_entity.pdbx_description
1 polymer ?
#
loop_
_entity_poly.entity_id
_entity_poly.type
_entity_poly.pdbx_seq_one_letter_code
_entity_poly.pdbx_strand_id
1 'polypeptide(L)'
;MANWITLRQAAEKYETTIKDILSWSELPEITFTYINHTLLLNDDSVCYFMESHSLPAEPGKEYGCAVIFENIEIIAKQYVNALEKISLLEKQIELSNECISE
;
A
#
# COMPACT_ATOMS: atom_id res chain seq x y z
N MET A 1 11.87 20.87 -10.36
CA MET A 1 11.32 20.79 -8.99
C MET A 1 10.42 19.58 -8.97
N ALA A 2 10.53 18.70 -7.97
CA ALA A 2 9.67 17.53 -7.89
C ALA A 2 8.21 18.00 -7.72
N ASN A 3 7.36 17.67 -8.69
CA ASN A 3 5.94 18.01 -8.64
C ASN A 3 5.20 16.92 -7.87
N TRP A 4 4.81 17.22 -6.63
CA TRP A 4 4.14 16.27 -5.75
C TRP A 4 2.63 16.40 -5.89
N ILE A 5 1.96 15.30 -6.21
CA ILE A 5 0.51 15.25 -6.39
C ILE A 5 -0.12 14.22 -5.46
N THR A 6 -1.34 14.50 -5.01
CA THR A 6 -2.12 13.53 -4.24
C THR A 6 -2.67 12.42 -5.14
N LEU A 7 -3.07 11.29 -4.53
CA LEU A 7 -3.74 10.20 -5.25
C LEU A 7 -4.97 10.68 -6.04
N ARG A 8 -5.76 11.61 -5.48
CA ARG A 8 -6.94 12.16 -6.16
C ARG A 8 -6.56 12.99 -7.37
N GLN A 9 -5.56 13.86 -7.25
CA GLN A 9 -5.07 14.67 -8.37
C GLN A 9 -4.47 13.80 -9.48
N ALA A 10 -3.74 12.74 -9.13
CA ALA A 10 -3.22 11.78 -10.10
C ALA A 10 -4.35 11.04 -10.83
N ALA A 11 -5.36 10.55 -10.10
CA ALA A 11 -6.50 9.86 -10.70
C ALA A 11 -7.26 10.77 -11.69
N GLU A 12 -7.46 12.04 -11.34
CA GLU A 12 -8.07 13.04 -12.23
C GLU A 12 -7.20 13.35 -13.45
N LYS A 13 -5.87 13.53 -13.25
CA LYS A 13 -4.94 13.90 -14.32
C LYS A 13 -4.71 12.79 -15.34
N TYR A 14 -4.64 11.54 -14.88
CA TYR A 14 -4.34 10.37 -15.71
C TYR A 14 -5.60 9.58 -16.10
N GLU A 15 -6.78 10.15 -15.89
CA GLU A 15 -8.08 9.58 -16.24
C GLU A 15 -8.25 8.12 -15.78
N THR A 16 -7.86 7.85 -14.53
CA THR A 16 -7.82 6.50 -13.95
C THR A 16 -8.39 6.49 -12.53
N THR A 17 -8.47 5.32 -11.90
CA THR A 17 -9.02 5.21 -10.54
C THR A 17 -7.96 5.44 -9.47
N ILE A 18 -8.37 5.97 -8.31
CA ILE A 18 -7.49 6.10 -7.13
C ILE A 18 -6.89 4.74 -6.73
N LYS A 19 -7.62 3.64 -6.94
CA LYS A 19 -7.15 2.29 -6.64
C LYS A 19 -5.97 1.89 -7.54
N ASP A 20 -6.05 2.22 -8.82
CA ASP A 20 -4.98 1.94 -9.78
C ASP A 20 -3.75 2.79 -9.45
N ILE A 21 -3.94 4.10 -9.21
CA ILE A 21 -2.86 4.99 -8.74
C ILE A 21 -2.19 4.45 -7.46
N LEU A 22 -2.98 4.00 -6.49
CA LEU A 22 -2.45 3.45 -5.24
C LEU A 22 -1.62 2.19 -5.51
N SER A 23 -2.09 1.30 -6.38
CA SER A 23 -1.34 0.11 -6.78
C SER A 23 -0.01 0.45 -7.45
N TRP A 24 0.05 1.55 -8.21
CA TRP A 24 1.30 2.01 -8.83
C TRP A 24 2.30 2.54 -7.80
N SER A 25 1.82 3.11 -6.68
CA SER A 25 2.71 3.58 -5.62
C SER A 25 3.51 2.46 -4.94
N GLU A 26 3.11 1.20 -5.11
CA GLU A 26 3.84 0.02 -4.63
C GLU A 26 4.95 -0.42 -5.60
N LEU A 27 5.01 0.16 -6.80
CA LEU A 27 6.02 -0.16 -7.82
C LEU A 27 7.32 0.61 -7.57
N PRO A 28 8.49 -0.02 -7.79
CA PRO A 28 9.80 0.62 -7.58
C PRO A 28 10.08 1.79 -8.54
N GLU A 29 9.31 1.91 -9.61
CA GLU A 29 9.43 2.95 -10.64
C GLU A 29 8.71 4.24 -10.26
N ILE A 30 7.77 4.16 -9.32
CA ILE A 30 7.00 5.31 -8.83
C ILE A 30 7.66 5.87 -7.58
N THR A 31 8.04 7.13 -7.65
CA THR A 31 8.60 7.84 -6.49
C THR A 31 7.46 8.43 -5.66
N PHE A 32 7.41 8.12 -4.37
CA PHE A 32 6.40 8.64 -3.46
C PHE A 32 7.00 9.18 -2.16
N THR A 33 6.21 9.96 -1.43
CA THR A 33 6.55 10.46 -0.09
C THR A 33 5.30 10.57 0.78
N TYR A 34 5.50 10.65 2.09
CA TYR A 34 4.44 10.88 3.07
C TYR A 34 4.66 12.24 3.75
N ILE A 35 3.71 13.15 3.59
CA ILE A 35 3.70 14.45 4.27
C ILE A 35 2.40 14.58 5.06
N ASN A 36 2.47 14.79 6.37
CA ASN A 36 1.29 14.90 7.25
C ASN A 36 0.28 13.77 7.06
N HIS A 37 0.75 12.52 7.05
CA HIS A 37 -0.07 11.32 6.81
C HIS A 37 -0.77 11.27 5.43
N THR A 38 -0.37 12.12 4.49
CA THR A 38 -0.87 12.12 3.12
C THR A 38 0.17 11.52 2.19
N LEU A 39 -0.22 10.47 1.45
CA LEU A 39 0.60 9.90 0.37
C LEU A 39 0.62 10.86 -0.81
N LEU A 40 1.83 11.24 -1.23
CA LEU A 40 2.07 12.08 -2.39
C LEU A 40 2.97 11.33 -3.37
N LEU A 41 2.62 11.43 -4.65
CA LEU A 41 3.35 10.83 -5.75
C LEU A 41 4.12 11.90 -6.49
N ASN A 42 5.30 11.55 -7.00
CA ASN A 42 6.03 12.38 -7.94
C ASN A 42 5.36 12.25 -9.31
N ASP A 43 4.79 13.34 -9.80
CA ASP A 43 4.07 13.45 -11.06
C ASP A 43 4.91 12.99 -12.27
N ASP A 44 6.20 13.35 -12.30
CA ASP A 44 7.10 12.97 -13.41
C ASP A 44 7.30 11.45 -13.46
N SER A 45 7.39 10.79 -12.30
CA SER A 45 7.52 9.32 -12.23
C SER A 45 6.26 8.60 -12.69
N VAL A 46 5.08 9.14 -12.35
CA VAL A 46 3.79 8.60 -12.81
C VAL A 46 3.62 8.83 -14.32
N CYS A 47 4.01 10.00 -14.82
CA CYS A 47 4.00 10.30 -16.26
C CYS A 47 4.88 9.33 -17.04
N TYR A 48 6.12 9.12 -16.59
CA TYR A 48 7.05 8.20 -17.24
C TYR A 48 6.54 6.75 -17.20
N PHE A 49 5.96 6.33 -16.07
CA PHE A 49 5.33 5.02 -15.96
C PHE A 49 4.20 4.87 -16.98
N MET A 50 3.31 5.86 -17.10
CA MET A 50 2.23 5.84 -18.07
C MET A 50 2.75 5.82 -19.51
N GLU A 51 3.74 6.63 -19.86
CA GLU A 51 4.34 6.67 -21.20
C GLU A 51 5.03 5.35 -21.58
N SER A 52 5.72 4.72 -20.62
CA SER A 52 6.41 3.44 -20.84
C SER A 52 5.48 2.23 -20.90
N HIS A 53 4.34 2.29 -20.20
CA HIS A 53 3.34 1.21 -20.14
C HIS A 53 2.14 1.44 -21.08
N SER A 54 2.10 2.57 -21.79
CA SER A 54 1.16 2.84 -22.88
C SER A 54 1.56 2.07 -24.15
N LEU A 55 1.45 0.74 -24.12
CA LEU A 55 1.17 -0.05 -25.33
C LEU A 55 -0.31 0.10 -25.66
N PRO A 56 -0.71 0.16 -26.96
CA PRO A 56 -2.04 0.58 -27.36
C PRO A 56 -3.09 -0.29 -26.68
N ALA A 57 -4.05 0.35 -26.01
CA ALA A 57 -5.18 -0.34 -25.41
C ALA A 57 -5.88 -1.19 -26.48
N GLU A 58 -5.66 -2.50 -26.46
CA GLU A 58 -6.52 -3.43 -27.17
C GLU A 58 -7.92 -3.30 -26.52
N PRO A 59 -8.97 -2.96 -27.29
CA PRO A 59 -10.30 -2.83 -26.73
C PRO A 59 -10.74 -4.20 -26.20
N GLY A 60 -10.88 -4.31 -24.88
CA GLY A 60 -11.32 -5.54 -24.20
C GLY A 60 -10.33 -6.17 -23.22
N LYS A 61 -9.13 -5.61 -23.02
CA LYS A 61 -8.28 -6.01 -21.89
C LYS A 61 -8.48 -5.09 -20.70
N GLU A 62 -9.28 -5.57 -19.74
CA GLU A 62 -9.25 -5.05 -18.38
C GLU A 62 -7.86 -5.33 -17.80
N TYR A 63 -6.97 -4.33 -17.81
CA TYR A 63 -5.85 -4.31 -16.88
C TYR A 63 -6.36 -3.88 -15.50
N GLY A 64 -7.32 -4.64 -14.98
CA GLY A 64 -7.59 -4.64 -13.57
C GLY A 64 -6.34 -5.20 -12.91
N CYS A 65 -5.63 -4.38 -12.14
CA CYS A 65 -4.76 -4.89 -11.11
C CYS A 65 -5.65 -5.80 -10.25
N ALA A 66 -5.55 -7.10 -10.50
CA ALA A 66 -6.06 -8.10 -9.59
C ALA A 66 -5.22 -7.95 -8.33
N VAL A 67 -5.64 -7.04 -7.45
CA VAL A 67 -5.54 -7.29 -6.02
C VAL A 67 -6.39 -8.53 -5.82
N ILE A 68 -5.77 -9.69 -6.02
CA ILE A 68 -6.39 -10.99 -5.79
C ILE A 68 -6.81 -10.91 -4.32
N PHE A 69 -8.12 -10.99 -4.06
CA PHE A 69 -8.70 -10.93 -2.73
C PHE A 69 -8.04 -11.92 -1.74
N GLU A 70 -7.29 -12.90 -2.25
CA GLU A 70 -6.42 -13.82 -1.52
C GLU A 70 -5.41 -13.12 -0.61
N ASN A 71 -4.88 -11.94 -0.97
CA ASN A 71 -3.87 -11.27 -0.13
C ASN A 71 -4.45 -10.64 1.14
N ILE A 72 -5.70 -10.17 1.11
CA ILE A 72 -6.34 -9.56 2.29
C ILE A 72 -6.55 -10.61 3.38
N GLU A 73 -6.95 -11.83 3.01
CA GLU A 73 -7.15 -12.92 3.96
C GLU A 73 -5.83 -13.37 4.60
N ILE A 74 -4.74 -13.44 3.81
CA ILE A 74 -3.41 -13.77 4.33
C ILE A 74 -2.91 -12.69 5.29
N ILE A 75 -3.06 -11.41 4.93
CA ILE A 75 -2.67 -10.27 5.78
C ILE A 75 -3.50 -10.28 7.08
N ALA A 76 -4.81 -10.53 7.00
CA ALA A 76 -5.67 -10.62 8.17
C ALA A 76 -5.26 -11.77 9.10
N LYS A 77 -4.95 -12.96 8.55
CA LYS A 77 -4.45 -14.11 9.32
C LYS A 77 -3.11 -13.81 10.00
N GLN A 78 -2.20 -13.14 9.30
CA GLN A 78 -0.92 -12.72 9.89
C GLN A 78 -1.13 -11.73 11.04
N TYR A 79 -2.08 -10.81 10.91
CA TYR A 79 -2.39 -9.82 11.95
C TYR A 79 -2.98 -10.46 13.21
N VAL A 80 -3.93 -11.39 13.05
CA VAL A 80 -4.51 -12.16 14.18
C VAL A 80 -3.44 -12.98 14.88
N ASN A 81 -2.59 -13.69 14.13
CA ASN A 81 -1.48 -14.46 14.71
C ASN A 81 -0.48 -13.57 15.48
N ALA A 82 -0.23 -12.35 15.01
CA ALA A 82 0.64 -11.41 15.71
C ALA A 82 0.01 -10.95 17.04
N LEU A 83 -1.28 -10.64 17.03
CA LEU A 83 -2.04 -10.26 18.23
C LEU A 83 -2.05 -11.37 19.30
N GLU A 84 -2.27 -12.62 18.90
CA GLU A 84 -2.24 -13.76 19.83
C GLU A 84 -0.87 -13.93 20.48
N LYS A 85 0.22 -13.77 19.71
CA LYS A 85 1.59 -13.85 20.24
C LYS A 85 1.89 -12.71 21.23
N ILE A 86 1.43 -11.49 20.94
CA ILE A 86 1.58 -10.35 21.85
C ILE A 86 0.85 -10.64 23.16
N SER A 87 -0.40 -11.09 23.11
CA SER A 87 -1.19 -11.42 24.31
C SER A 87 -0.52 -12.51 25.17
N LEU A 88 0.08 -13.51 24.52
CA LEU A 88 0.78 -14.59 25.22
C LEU A 88 2.07 -14.09 25.90
N LEU A 89 2.80 -13.18 25.25
CA LEU A 89 3.97 -12.53 25.84
C LEU A 89 3.59 -11.62 27.02
N GLU A 90 2.50 -10.85 26.90
CA GLU A 90 2.00 -10.02 28.00
C GLU A 90 1.67 -10.86 29.24
N LYS A 91 1.01 -12.00 29.04
CA LYS A 91 0.69 -12.94 30.14
C LYS A 91 1.94 -13.56 30.77
N GLN A 92 2.97 -13.87 29.97
CA GLN A 92 4.25 -14.37 30.49
C GLN A 92 4.98 -13.30 31.30
N ILE A 93 4.92 -12.04 30.88
CA ILE A 93 5.51 -10.92 31.62
C ILE A 93 4.79 -10.73 32.95
N GLU A 94 3.46 -10.79 32.96
CA GLU A 94 2.65 -10.68 34.19
C GLU A 94 3.02 -11.79 35.20
N LEU A 95 3.02 -13.05 34.77
CA LEU A 95 3.43 -14.19 35.60
C LEU A 95 4.89 -14.09 36.08
N SER A 96 5.79 -13.60 35.22
CA SER A 96 7.19 -13.39 35.63
C SER A 96 7.32 -12.30 36.70
N ASN A 97 6.52 -11.22 36.60
CA ASN A 97 6.55 -10.14 37.59
C ASN A 97 5.96 -10.59 38.93
N GLU A 98 4.93 -11.44 38.91
CA GLU A 98 4.39 -12.07 40.11
C GLU A 98 5.44 -12.95 40.81
N CYS A 99 6.17 -13.79 40.06
CA CYS A 99 7.23 -14.64 40.63
C CYS A 99 8.46 -13.87 41.16
N ILE A 100 8.71 -12.63 40.68
CA ILE A 100 9.83 -11.79 41.14
C ILE A 100 9.41 -10.95 42.37
N SER A 101 8.10 -10.79 42.60
CA SER A 101 7.56 -9.96 43.70
C SER A 101 7.27 -10.74 44.99
N GLU A 102 7.51 -12.07 45.00
CA GLU A 102 7.59 -12.92 46.20
C GLU A 102 9.02 -12.99 46.78
#